data_AF-A0A519QUJ0-F1
#
_entry.id   AF-A0A519QUJ0-F1
#
_cell.length_a   1.000
_cell.length_b   1.000
_cell.length_c   1.000
_cell.angle_alpha   90.00
_cell.angle_beta   90.00
_cell.angle_gamma   90.00
#
_symmetry.space_group_name_H-M   'P 1'
#
loop_
_entity.id
_entity.type
_entity.pdbx_description
1 polymer ?
#
loop_
_entity_poly.entity_id
_entity_poly.type
_entity_poly.pdbx_seq_one_letter_code
_entity_poly.pdbx_strand_id
1 'polypeptide(L)'
;MTIAEELDQFVETLVSIPVTKRYWLIRTQSGSLYETFVDNKFIAIEHRETTLASLSEFKRESAGDELLLRKLIRNQVIAYHEKRLQELEGFEGPEQRTLSLISNQIYKFVFEMKIGDIVIIPSTNSDIISFGEIT
;
A
#
# COMPACT_ATOMS: atom_id res chain seq x y z
N MET A 1 15.79 42.82 -18.77
CA MET A 1 15.13 41.90 -17.85
C MET A 1 15.65 42.21 -16.47
N THR A 2 14.76 42.43 -15.51
CA THR A 2 15.12 42.67 -14.10
C THR A 2 15.27 41.35 -13.38
N ILE A 3 15.97 41.35 -12.24
CA ILE A 3 16.10 40.16 -11.37
C ILE A 3 14.73 39.63 -10.95
N ALA A 4 13.72 40.51 -10.78
CA ALA A 4 12.36 40.10 -10.45
C ALA A 4 11.71 39.30 -11.58
N GLU A 5 11.84 39.76 -12.83
CA GLU A 5 11.33 39.06 -14.02
C GLU A 5 12.00 37.70 -14.22
N GLU A 6 13.30 37.59 -13.93
CA GLU A 6 14.04 36.32 -13.98
C GLU A 6 13.57 35.35 -12.89
N LEU A 7 13.29 35.86 -11.69
CA LEU A 7 12.81 35.05 -10.57
C LEU A 7 11.40 34.52 -10.83
N ASP A 8 10.52 35.34 -11.39
CA ASP A 8 9.16 34.94 -11.75
C ASP A 8 9.18 33.86 -12.84
N GLN A 9 10.00 34.02 -13.88
CA GLN A 9 10.19 32.97 -14.90
C GLN A 9 10.72 31.67 -14.30
N PHE A 10 11.68 31.74 -13.36
CA PHE A 10 12.18 30.55 -12.69
C PHE A 10 11.09 29.84 -11.88
N VAL A 11 10.27 30.59 -11.13
CA VAL A 11 9.15 30.03 -10.36
C VAL A 11 8.14 29.33 -11.28
N GLU A 12 7.86 29.87 -12.46
CA GLU A 12 6.99 29.22 -13.45
C GLU A 12 7.55 27.89 -13.98
N THR A 13 8.88 27.69 -13.97
CA THR A 13 9.50 26.40 -14.33
C THR A 13 9.42 25.35 -13.22
N LEU A 14 9.08 25.73 -11.99
CA LEU A 14 9.02 24.79 -10.89
C LEU A 14 7.80 23.87 -11.02
N VAL A 15 8.05 22.58 -10.89
CA VAL A 15 6.97 21.58 -10.87
C VAL A 15 6.16 21.74 -9.59
N SER A 16 4.89 22.11 -9.75
CA SER A 16 3.93 22.14 -8.64
C SER A 16 3.47 20.72 -8.31
N ILE A 17 3.74 20.26 -7.09
CA ILE A 17 3.30 18.94 -6.60
C ILE A 17 1.95 19.12 -5.90
N PRO A 18 0.89 18.41 -6.36
CA PRO A 18 -0.40 18.47 -5.69
C PRO A 18 -0.30 18.03 -4.23
N VAL A 19 -0.91 18.79 -3.31
CA VAL A 19 -0.93 18.45 -1.87
C VAL A 19 -1.62 17.11 -1.56
N THR A 20 -2.40 16.61 -2.50
CA THR A 20 -3.09 15.31 -2.41
C THR A 20 -2.23 14.13 -2.85
N LYS A 21 -1.10 14.37 -3.52
CA LYS A 21 -0.20 13.34 -4.04
C LYS A 21 0.57 12.71 -2.88
N ARG A 22 0.37 11.42 -2.65
CA ARG A 22 1.09 10.67 -1.60
C ARG A 22 2.23 9.85 -2.17
N TYR A 23 3.19 9.56 -1.30
CA TYR A 23 4.37 8.76 -1.61
C TYR A 23 4.37 7.50 -0.74
N TRP A 24 4.51 6.35 -1.38
CA TRP A 24 4.41 5.04 -0.75
C TRP A 24 5.72 4.29 -0.89
N LEU A 25 6.44 4.13 0.23
CA LEU A 25 7.62 3.24 0.26
C LEU A 25 7.16 1.78 0.36
N ILE A 26 7.38 1.01 -0.70
CA ILE A 26 7.05 -0.42 -0.75
C ILE A 26 8.33 -1.23 -0.76
N ARG A 27 8.52 -2.10 0.24
CA ARG A 27 9.70 -2.97 0.36
C ARG A 27 9.32 -4.39 -0.07
N THR A 28 10.06 -4.92 -1.04
CA THR A 28 9.81 -6.22 -1.68
C THR A 28 10.65 -7.34 -1.06
N GLN A 29 10.38 -7.72 0.20
CA GLN A 29 11.13 -8.78 0.92
C GLN A 29 12.66 -8.66 0.71
N SER A 30 13.26 -7.59 1.22
CA SER A 30 14.68 -7.24 1.03
C SER A 30 15.09 -7.01 -0.44
N GLY A 31 14.18 -6.51 -1.27
CA GLY A 31 14.44 -6.15 -2.66
C GLY A 31 14.32 -7.31 -3.65
N SER A 32 13.94 -8.51 -3.19
CA SER A 32 13.87 -9.72 -4.02
C SER A 32 12.88 -9.63 -5.18
N LEU A 33 11.86 -8.77 -5.11
CA LEU A 33 10.92 -8.53 -6.21
C LEU A 33 11.13 -7.17 -6.91
N TYR A 34 12.30 -6.55 -6.74
CA TYR A 34 12.60 -5.27 -7.38
C TYR A 34 12.58 -5.36 -8.91
N GLU A 35 13.29 -6.33 -9.50
CA GLU A 35 13.32 -6.51 -10.96
C GLU A 35 11.93 -6.81 -11.51
N THR A 36 11.14 -7.65 -10.81
CA THR A 36 9.73 -7.92 -11.18
C THR A 36 8.92 -6.63 -11.28
N PHE A 37 9.10 -5.68 -10.37
CA PHE A 37 8.43 -4.38 -10.45
C PHE A 37 8.91 -3.56 -11.65
N VAL A 38 10.23 -3.48 -11.87
CA VAL A 38 10.82 -2.70 -12.98
C VAL A 38 10.34 -3.23 -14.33
N ASP A 39 10.36 -4.55 -14.51
CA ASP A 39 10.03 -5.21 -15.78
C ASP A 39 8.53 -5.20 -16.05
N ASN A 40 7.70 -5.48 -15.03
CA ASN A 40 6.27 -5.71 -15.21
C ASN A 40 5.38 -4.51 -14.84
N LYS A 41 5.94 -3.49 -14.19
CA LYS A 41 5.28 -2.20 -13.92
C LYS A 41 3.99 -2.30 -13.09
N PHE A 42 3.93 -3.24 -12.16
CA PHE A 42 2.81 -3.37 -11.22
C PHE A 42 3.29 -3.64 -9.80
N ILE A 43 2.41 -3.38 -8.84
CA ILE A 43 2.59 -3.77 -7.43
C ILE A 43 1.45 -4.67 -6.98
N ALA A 44 1.75 -5.56 -6.05
CA ALA A 44 0.78 -6.45 -5.45
C ALA A 44 1.12 -6.64 -3.96
N ILE A 45 0.14 -7.12 -3.21
CA ILE A 45 0.28 -7.48 -1.80
C ILE A 45 0.07 -8.99 -1.63
N GLU A 46 0.91 -9.63 -0.83
CA GLU A 46 0.97 -11.10 -0.69
C GLU A 46 -0.10 -11.68 0.26
N HIS A 47 -0.98 -10.83 0.80
CA HIS A 47 -1.98 -11.21 1.79
C HIS A 47 -3.17 -11.94 1.14
N ARG A 48 -3.49 -13.13 1.65
CA ARG A 48 -4.55 -14.03 1.14
C ARG A 48 -5.76 -14.14 2.08
N GLU A 49 -5.74 -13.40 3.17
CA GLU A 49 -6.73 -13.44 4.24
C GLU A 49 -8.12 -12.96 3.81
N THR A 50 -8.18 -12.19 2.72
CA THR A 50 -9.41 -11.60 2.19
C THR A 50 -9.36 -11.52 0.67
N THR A 51 -10.52 -11.33 0.07
CA THR A 51 -10.67 -11.11 -1.38
C THR A 51 -11.14 -9.69 -1.66
N LEU A 52 -10.93 -9.20 -2.88
CA LEU A 52 -11.46 -7.89 -3.30
C LEU A 52 -12.99 -7.82 -3.20
N ALA A 53 -13.69 -8.95 -3.41
CA ALA A 53 -15.14 -9.03 -3.26
C ALA A 53 -15.55 -8.77 -1.81
N SER A 54 -14.95 -9.50 -0.85
CA SER A 54 -15.20 -9.32 0.58
C SER A 54 -14.88 -7.89 1.05
N LEU A 55 -13.75 -7.33 0.59
CA LEU A 55 -13.38 -5.94 0.89
C LEU A 55 -14.40 -4.92 0.36
N SER A 56 -14.97 -5.17 -0.83
CA SER A 56 -16.02 -4.33 -1.40
C SER A 56 -17.32 -4.41 -0.61
N GLU A 57 -17.66 -5.60 -0.10
CA GLU A 57 -18.80 -5.79 0.82
C GLU A 57 -18.57 -5.06 2.13
N PHE A 58 -17.40 -5.19 2.76
CA PHE A 58 -17.07 -4.46 3.99
C PHE A 58 -17.15 -2.94 3.80
N LYS A 59 -16.72 -2.42 2.65
CA LYS A 59 -16.85 -0.99 2.31
C LYS A 59 -18.32 -0.57 2.22
N ARG A 60 -19.20 -1.41 1.69
CA ARG A 60 -20.65 -1.16 1.66
C ARG A 60 -21.27 -1.22 3.06
N GLU A 61 -20.96 -2.26 3.82
CA GLU A 61 -21.49 -2.49 5.18
C GLU A 61 -21.07 -1.41 6.16
N SER A 62 -19.84 -0.90 6.01
CA SER A 62 -19.36 0.19 6.86
C SER A 62 -20.05 1.52 6.59
N ALA A 63 -20.76 1.68 5.47
CA ALA A 63 -21.50 2.90 5.13
C ALA A 63 -20.69 4.21 5.26
N GLY A 64 -19.37 4.14 5.02
CA GLY A 64 -18.44 5.26 5.16
C GLY A 64 -17.78 5.42 6.54
N ASP A 65 -18.15 4.61 7.54
CA ASP A 65 -17.46 4.55 8.83
C ASP A 65 -16.11 3.83 8.68
N GLU A 66 -15.04 4.62 8.69
CA GLU A 66 -13.67 4.11 8.58
C GLU A 66 -13.28 3.16 9.73
N LEU A 67 -13.72 3.45 10.96
CA LEU A 67 -13.40 2.63 12.12
C LEU A 67 -14.06 1.26 11.99
N LEU A 68 -15.31 1.22 11.54
CA LEU A 68 -16.03 -0.02 11.27
C LEU A 68 -15.37 -0.81 10.13
N LEU A 69 -14.99 -0.15 9.02
CA LEU A 69 -14.30 -0.81 7.91
C LEU A 69 -12.99 -1.47 8.36
N ARG A 70 -12.16 -0.74 9.12
CA ARG A 70 -10.89 -1.28 9.66
C ARG A 70 -11.14 -2.47 10.60
N LYS A 71 -12.21 -2.44 11.40
CA LYS A 71 -12.62 -3.56 12.27
C LYS A 71 -13.05 -4.78 11.45
N LEU A 72 -13.85 -4.61 10.41
CA LEU A 72 -14.30 -5.72 9.54
C LEU A 72 -13.11 -6.43 8.87
N ILE A 73 -12.17 -5.66 8.31
CA ILE A 73 -10.94 -6.21 7.71
C ILE A 73 -10.12 -6.97 8.74
N ARG A 74 -9.95 -6.40 9.94
CA ARG A 74 -9.22 -7.06 11.02
C ARG A 74 -9.86 -8.38 11.42
N ASN A 75 -11.18 -8.40 11.60
CA ASN A 75 -11.90 -9.60 11.99
C ASN A 75 -11.79 -10.70 10.93
N GLN A 76 -11.84 -10.32 9.64
CA GLN A 76 -11.61 -11.25 8.54
C GLN A 76 -10.20 -11.86 8.57
N VAL A 77 -9.17 -11.05 8.83
CA VAL A 77 -7.78 -11.51 8.97
C VAL A 77 -7.62 -12.47 10.14
N ILE A 78 -8.22 -12.15 11.30
CA ILE A 78 -8.21 -13.02 12.48
C ILE A 78 -8.89 -14.35 12.17
N ALA A 79 -10.12 -14.31 11.63
CA ALA A 79 -10.90 -15.51 11.32
C ALA A 79 -10.18 -16.43 10.32
N TYR A 80 -9.48 -15.85 9.34
CA TYR A 80 -8.67 -16.63 8.40
C TYR A 80 -7.57 -17.44 9.10
N HIS A 81 -6.81 -16.81 10.00
CA HIS A 81 -5.71 -17.47 10.71
C HIS A 81 -6.22 -18.44 11.78
N GLU A 82 -7.32 -18.13 12.46
CA GLU A 82 -7.99 -19.06 13.40
C GLU A 82 -8.46 -20.34 12.71
N LYS A 83 -9.03 -20.21 11.50
CA LYS A 83 -9.40 -21.37 10.68
C LYS A 83 -8.18 -22.24 10.33
N ARG A 84 -7.07 -21.61 9.92
CA ARG A 84 -5.83 -22.34 9.59
C ARG A 84 -5.20 -23.06 10.78
N LEU A 85 -5.29 -22.48 11.98
CA LEU A 85 -4.85 -23.15 13.22
C LEU A 85 -5.62 -24.44 13.48
N GLN A 86 -6.89 -24.51 13.10
CA GLN A 86 -7.72 -25.71 13.26
C GLN A 86 -7.48 -26.75 12.17
N GLU A 87 -7.14 -26.33 10.95
CA GLU A 87 -6.99 -27.20 9.78
C GLU A 87 -5.57 -27.78 9.61
N LEU A 88 -4.54 -27.13 10.17
CA LEU A 88 -3.14 -27.45 9.92
C LEU A 88 -2.41 -27.80 11.21
N GLU A 89 -2.06 -29.08 11.36
CA GLU A 89 -1.20 -29.52 12.47
C GLU A 89 0.17 -28.83 12.40
N GLY A 90 0.61 -28.30 13.55
CA GLY A 90 1.90 -27.61 13.68
C GLY A 90 1.94 -26.17 13.18
N PHE A 91 0.81 -25.61 12.74
CA PHE A 91 0.73 -24.17 12.46
C PHE A 91 0.56 -23.39 13.77
N GLU A 92 1.45 -22.44 14.07
CA GLU A 92 1.38 -21.63 15.29
C GLU A 92 0.61 -20.31 15.11
N GLY A 93 0.30 -19.94 13.87
CA GLY A 93 -0.38 -18.69 13.56
C GLY A 93 0.47 -17.45 13.84
N PRO A 94 0.09 -16.30 13.27
CA PRO A 94 0.76 -15.03 13.55
C PRO A 94 0.32 -14.44 14.90
N GLU A 95 1.24 -13.76 15.57
CA GLU A 95 0.93 -12.96 16.76
C GLU A 95 -0.05 -11.80 16.47
N GLN A 96 -0.71 -11.29 17.51
CA GLN A 96 -1.66 -10.18 17.42
C GLN A 96 -1.09 -8.91 16.78
N ARG A 97 0.19 -8.63 17.00
CA ARG A 97 0.87 -7.49 16.37
C ARG A 97 0.93 -7.69 14.86
N THR A 98 1.29 -8.88 14.41
CA THR A 98 1.38 -9.25 12.99
C THR A 98 0.01 -9.20 12.32
N LEU A 99 -1.04 -9.73 12.96
CA LEU A 99 -2.42 -9.62 12.47
C LEU A 99 -2.85 -8.16 12.25
N SER A 100 -2.46 -7.27 13.18
CA SER A 100 -2.71 -5.83 13.08
C SER A 100 -1.98 -5.19 11.90
N LEU A 101 -0.72 -5.57 11.68
CA LEU A 101 0.09 -5.09 10.57
C LEU A 101 -0.50 -5.52 9.23
N ILE A 102 -0.85 -6.80 9.09
CA ILE A 102 -1.49 -7.37 7.88
C ILE A 102 -2.78 -6.59 7.56
N SER A 103 -3.68 -6.46 8.54
CA SER A 103 -4.96 -5.77 8.38
C SER A 103 -4.78 -4.32 7.91
N ASN A 104 -3.82 -3.60 8.49
CA ASN A 104 -3.54 -2.21 8.14
C ASN A 104 -2.90 -2.09 6.75
N GLN A 105 -2.00 -3.02 6.38
CA GLN A 105 -1.40 -3.04 5.05
C GLN A 105 -2.47 -3.28 3.98
N ILE A 106 -3.39 -4.23 4.18
CA ILE A 106 -4.55 -4.46 3.30
C ILE A 106 -5.38 -3.18 3.15
N TYR A 107 -5.76 -2.57 4.28
CA TYR A 107 -6.57 -1.36 4.27
C TYR A 107 -5.91 -0.24 3.47
N LYS A 108 -4.63 0.04 3.74
CA LYS A 108 -3.88 1.11 3.06
C LYS A 108 -3.76 0.86 1.57
N PHE A 109 -3.39 -0.37 1.20
CA PHE A 109 -3.19 -0.75 -0.20
C PHE A 109 -4.48 -0.60 -1.02
N VAL A 110 -5.62 -1.02 -0.47
CA VAL A 110 -6.89 -1.06 -1.23
C VAL A 110 -7.68 0.24 -1.15
N PHE A 111 -7.69 0.93 0.00
CA PHE A 111 -8.57 2.07 0.23
C PHE A 111 -7.85 3.41 0.36
N GLU A 112 -6.58 3.41 0.75
CA GLU A 112 -5.82 4.65 0.84
C GLU A 112 -5.08 4.95 -0.45
N MET A 113 -4.38 4.01 -1.10
CA MET A 113 -3.64 4.32 -2.34
C MET A 113 -4.57 4.82 -3.46
N LYS A 114 -4.13 5.85 -4.21
CA LYS A 114 -4.92 6.46 -5.29
C LYS A 114 -4.10 6.59 -6.58
N ILE A 115 -4.80 6.62 -7.71
CA ILE A 115 -4.24 7.01 -9.00
C ILE A 115 -3.56 8.38 -8.87
N GLY A 116 -2.36 8.50 -9.41
CA GLY A 116 -1.48 9.67 -9.32
C GLY A 116 -0.55 9.67 -8.09
N ASP A 117 -0.75 8.79 -7.11
CA ASP A 117 0.22 8.60 -6.02
C ASP A 117 1.51 7.98 -6.56
N ILE A 118 2.63 8.27 -5.90
CA ILE A 118 3.95 7.77 -6.26
C ILE A 118 4.33 6.59 -5.38
N VAL A 119 4.79 5.52 -6.02
CA VAL A 119 5.36 4.34 -5.37
C VAL A 119 6.87 4.42 -5.46
N ILE A 120 7.54 4.16 -4.34
CA ILE A 120 9.00 4.14 -4.22
C ILE A 120 9.39 2.71 -3.86
N ILE A 121 10.16 2.04 -4.71
CA ILE A 121 10.62 0.67 -4.49
C ILE A 121 12.16 0.63 -4.51
N PRO A 122 12.82 0.29 -3.40
CA PRO A 122 14.25 0.07 -3.37
C PRO A 122 14.62 -1.34 -3.87
N SER A 123 15.78 -1.46 -4.50
CA SER A 123 16.44 -2.73 -4.78
C SER A 123 16.94 -3.39 -3.49
N THR A 124 17.53 -4.58 -3.63
CA THR A 124 18.29 -5.18 -2.52
C THR A 124 19.35 -4.19 -2.02
N ASN A 125 19.51 -4.12 -0.70
CA ASN A 125 20.34 -3.15 0.02
C ASN A 125 20.01 -1.65 -0.21
N SER A 126 18.94 -1.35 -0.97
CA SER A 126 18.58 0.00 -1.40
C SER A 126 19.65 0.70 -2.25
N ASP A 127 20.47 -0.06 -2.99
CA ASP A 127 21.50 0.49 -3.88
C ASP A 127 20.88 1.30 -5.04
N ILE A 128 19.69 0.89 -5.49
CA ILE A 128 18.90 1.55 -6.53
C ILE A 128 17.49 1.81 -5.98
N ILE A 129 16.91 2.95 -6.33
CA ILE A 129 15.53 3.30 -5.99
C ILE A 129 14.79 3.62 -7.28
N SER A 130 13.66 2.96 -7.49
CA SER A 130 12.75 3.22 -8.60
C SER A 130 11.48 3.91 -8.12
N PHE A 131 10.95 4.78 -8.98
CA PHE A 131 9.69 5.48 -8.77
C PHE A 131 8.69 5.02 -9.82
N GLY A 132 7.45 4.80 -9.40
CA GLY A 132 6.31 4.55 -10.28
C GLY A 132 5.14 5.46 -9.91
N GLU A 133 4.30 5.81 -10.88
CA GLU A 133 3.03 6.50 -10.64
C GLU A 133 1.88 5.51 -10.81
N ILE A 134 0.92 5.51 -9.88
CA ILE A 134 -0.26 4.64 -9.97
C ILE A 134 -1.19 5.17 -11.06
N THR A 135 -1.59 4.32 -11.99
CA THR A 135 -2.45 4.67 -13.14
C THR A 135 -3.75 3.88 -13.15
#